data_AF-F0HKI4-F1
#
_entry.id   AF-F0HKI4-F1
#
_cell.length_a   1.000
_cell.length_b   1.000
_cell.length_c   1.000
_cell.angle_alpha   90.00
_cell.angle_beta   90.00
_cell.angle_gamma   90.00
#
_symmetry.space_group_name_H-M   'P 1'
#
loop_
_entity.id
_entity.type
_entity.pdbx_description
1 polymer ?
#
loop_
_entity_poly.entity_id
_entity_poly.type
_entity_poly.pdbx_seq_one_letter_code
_entity_poly.pdbx_strand_id
1 'polypeptide(L)'
;MRRTCESGQATVEAAFLLPVLFVGLLLLMQPGILLYDRLVMQAAASEGCRLLATKTAAAGDMAESCEAFVRHRLGAIPPVPCFHVHEGACSWDIRFEGDERSDVVRVTIANEARPLPLLDAGGALLGIVNGNGNLEVRVTAEESAQPSWARSSDAGGDPAGWIGAWAS
;
A
#
# COMPACT_ATOMS: atom_id res chain seq x y z
N MET A 1 51.22 -30.62 21.30
CA MET A 1 50.32 -31.05 20.20
C MET A 1 48.88 -31.04 20.73
N ARG A 2 48.15 -29.93 20.55
CA ARG A 2 46.71 -29.80 20.90
C ARG A 2 46.02 -29.07 19.75
N ARG A 3 45.51 -29.83 18.77
CA ARG A 3 44.66 -29.34 17.66
C ARG A 3 43.64 -30.41 17.28
N THR A 4 42.85 -30.85 18.26
CA THR A 4 41.74 -31.79 18.04
C THR A 4 40.42 -31.29 18.63
N CYS A 5 40.43 -30.16 19.36
CA CYS A 5 39.22 -29.58 19.94
C CYS A 5 38.36 -28.81 18.91
N GLU A 6 38.97 -28.26 17.86
CA GLU A 6 38.28 -27.43 16.87
C GLU A 6 37.59 -28.26 15.76
N SER A 7 37.98 -29.52 15.54
CA SER A 7 37.54 -30.29 14.34
C SER A 7 36.11 -30.82 14.39
N GLY A 8 35.37 -30.58 15.47
CA GLY A 8 33.93 -30.89 15.58
C GLY A 8 33.09 -29.71 16.07
N GLN A 9 33.73 -28.68 16.63
CA GLN A 9 33.03 -27.52 17.18
C GLN A 9 32.31 -26.74 16.08
N ALA A 10 32.94 -26.54 14.92
CA ALA A 10 32.29 -25.89 13.77
C ALA A 10 31.05 -26.65 13.28
N THR A 11 31.04 -27.98 13.33
CA THR A 11 29.88 -28.80 12.95
C THR A 11 28.76 -28.70 13.99
N VAL A 12 29.09 -28.66 15.29
CA VAL A 12 28.11 -28.48 16.37
C VAL A 12 27.50 -27.08 16.34
N GLU A 13 28.33 -26.05 16.14
CA GLU A 13 27.88 -24.67 15.98
C GLU A 13 26.99 -24.53 14.74
N ALA A 14 27.36 -25.12 13.61
CA ALA A 14 26.51 -25.13 12.41
C ALA A 14 25.18 -25.87 12.61
N ALA A 15 25.20 -27.00 13.33
CA ALA A 15 23.98 -27.77 13.63
C ALA A 15 22.98 -26.98 14.49
N PHE A 16 23.45 -26.04 15.32
CA PHE A 16 22.60 -25.14 16.08
C PHE A 16 22.24 -23.86 15.31
N LEU A 17 23.20 -23.26 14.61
CA LEU A 17 23.03 -21.99 13.92
C LEU A 17 22.10 -22.09 12.72
N LEU A 18 22.11 -23.24 12.02
CA LEU A 18 21.25 -23.45 10.85
C LEU A 18 19.75 -23.41 11.23
N PRO A 19 19.25 -24.15 12.24
CA PRO A 19 17.89 -23.98 12.74
C PRO A 19 17.54 -22.54 13.17
N VAL A 20 18.44 -21.87 13.91
CA VAL A 20 18.22 -20.49 14.36
C VAL A 20 18.10 -19.53 13.17
N LEU A 21 18.96 -19.69 12.16
CA LEU A 21 18.91 -18.91 10.92
C LEU A 21 17.59 -19.13 10.18
N PHE A 22 17.14 -20.37 10.04
CA PHE A 22 15.86 -20.68 9.39
C PHE A 22 14.67 -20.10 10.14
N VAL A 23 14.65 -20.17 11.47
CA VAL A 23 13.61 -19.53 12.29
C VAL A 23 13.65 -18.01 12.09
N GLY A 24 14.82 -17.40 12.09
CA GLY A 24 14.98 -15.97 11.80
C GLY A 24 14.43 -15.59 10.41
N LEU A 25 14.75 -16.37 9.37
CA LEU A 25 14.24 -16.15 8.03
C LEU A 25 12.71 -16.31 7.94
N LEU A 26 12.15 -17.31 8.63
CA LEU A 26 10.70 -17.51 8.70
C LEU A 26 9.99 -16.34 9.40
N LEU A 27 10.57 -15.82 10.49
CA LEU A 27 10.04 -14.64 11.18
C LEU A 27 10.12 -13.37 10.32
N LEU A 28 11.14 -13.25 9.46
CA LEU A 28 11.29 -12.14 8.52
C LEU A 28 10.39 -12.25 7.28
N MET A 29 9.84 -13.43 6.99
CA MET A 29 9.01 -13.65 5.80
C MET A 29 7.74 -12.78 5.81
N GLN A 30 6.96 -12.81 6.90
CA GLN A 30 5.72 -12.02 7.00
C GLN A 30 5.96 -10.51 6.91
N PRO A 31 6.90 -9.89 7.66
CA PRO A 31 7.13 -8.45 7.51
C PRO A 31 7.65 -8.10 6.11
N GLY A 32 8.40 -9.00 5.46
CA GLY A 32 8.80 -8.84 4.06
C GLY A 32 7.61 -8.80 3.10
N ILE A 33 6.65 -9.71 3.27
CA ILE A 33 5.41 -9.75 2.48
C ILE A 33 4.59 -8.46 2.68
N LEU A 34 4.34 -8.06 3.93
CA LEU A 34 3.56 -6.86 4.23
C LEU A 34 4.24 -5.57 3.76
N LEU A 35 5.58 -5.52 3.80
CA LEU A 35 6.35 -4.41 3.28
C LEU A 35 6.20 -4.30 1.76
N TYR A 36 6.27 -5.43 1.05
CA TYR A 36 6.03 -5.47 -0.39
C TYR A 36 4.63 -4.94 -0.74
N ASP A 37 3.60 -5.41 -0.05
CA ASP A 37 2.21 -4.96 -0.27
C ASP A 37 2.09 -3.46 -0.04
N ARG A 38 2.60 -2.97 1.09
CA ARG A 38 2.55 -1.53 1.39
C ARG A 38 3.26 -0.68 0.35
N LEU A 39 4.38 -1.15 -0.22
CA LEU A 39 5.09 -0.43 -1.27
C LEU A 39 4.27 -0.36 -2.56
N VAL A 40 3.68 -1.49 -2.99
CA VAL A 40 2.84 -1.54 -4.19
C VAL A 40 1.56 -0.71 -3.98
N MET A 41 0.92 -0.83 -2.82
CA MET A 41 -0.27 -0.05 -2.49
C MET A 41 0.04 1.45 -2.41
N GLN A 42 1.16 1.86 -1.81
CA GLN A 42 1.55 3.29 -1.75
C GLN A 42 1.79 3.85 -3.15
N ALA A 43 2.49 3.10 -4.01
CA ALA A 43 2.69 3.50 -5.40
C ALA A 43 1.34 3.67 -6.14
N ALA A 44 0.45 2.68 -6.02
CA ALA A 44 -0.87 2.73 -6.63
C ALA A 44 -1.74 3.89 -6.10
N ALA A 45 -1.67 4.18 -4.80
CA ALA A 45 -2.39 5.30 -4.18
C ALA A 45 -1.86 6.65 -4.66
N SER A 46 -0.54 6.83 -4.74
CA SER A 46 0.08 8.07 -5.21
C SER A 46 -0.31 8.38 -6.66
N GLU A 47 -0.34 7.38 -7.52
CA GLU A 47 -0.74 7.58 -8.92
C GLU A 47 -2.25 7.74 -9.07
N GLY A 48 -3.03 7.10 -8.20
CA GLY A 48 -4.44 7.38 -8.05
C GLY A 48 -4.69 8.85 -7.71
N CYS A 49 -3.89 9.45 -6.82
CA CYS A 49 -3.96 10.88 -6.49
C CYS A 49 -3.69 11.74 -7.74
N ARG A 50 -2.61 11.44 -8.48
CA ARG A 50 -2.28 12.16 -9.71
C ARG A 50 -3.40 12.11 -10.76
N LEU A 51 -4.04 10.96 -10.92
CA LEU A 51 -5.19 10.82 -11.82
C LEU A 51 -6.40 11.61 -11.29
N LEU A 52 -6.69 11.51 -9.99
CA LEU A 52 -7.81 12.18 -9.35
C LEU A 52 -7.70 13.72 -9.43
N ALA A 53 -6.49 14.26 -9.27
CA ALA A 53 -6.20 15.68 -9.43
C ALA A 53 -6.49 16.21 -10.84
N THR A 54 -6.45 15.34 -11.86
CA THR A 54 -6.74 15.69 -13.26
C THR A 54 -8.15 15.32 -13.71
N LYS A 55 -8.99 14.82 -12.80
CA LYS A 55 -10.37 14.43 -13.11
C LYS A 55 -11.20 15.69 -13.35
N THR A 56 -11.52 15.95 -14.62
CA THR A 56 -12.36 17.09 -15.02
C THR A 56 -13.83 16.71 -15.09
N ALA A 57 -14.72 17.65 -14.73
CA ALA A 57 -16.16 17.46 -14.93
C ALA A 57 -16.55 17.27 -16.41
N ALA A 58 -15.72 17.75 -17.34
CA ALA A 58 -15.90 17.60 -18.79
C ALA A 58 -15.61 16.18 -19.29
N ALA A 59 -14.80 15.39 -18.57
CA ALA A 59 -14.44 14.02 -18.93
C ALA A 59 -15.50 12.97 -18.54
N GLY A 60 -16.62 13.38 -17.93
CA GLY A 60 -17.68 12.48 -17.47
C GLY A 60 -17.35 11.77 -16.14
N ASP A 61 -18.15 10.76 -15.79
CA ASP A 61 -17.89 9.99 -14.57
C ASP A 61 -16.69 9.06 -14.75
N MET A 62 -15.53 9.54 -14.31
CA MET A 62 -14.27 8.82 -14.37
C MET A 62 -14.00 7.98 -13.11
N ALA A 63 -14.93 7.88 -12.16
CA ALA A 63 -14.71 7.17 -10.88
C ALA A 63 -14.37 5.69 -11.10
N GLU A 64 -15.15 5.00 -11.92
CA GLU A 64 -14.92 3.59 -12.27
C GLU A 64 -13.58 3.40 -12.99
N SER A 65 -13.18 4.36 -13.84
CA SER A 65 -11.89 4.32 -14.54
C SER A 65 -10.70 4.53 -13.61
N CYS A 66 -10.80 5.46 -12.64
CA CYS A 66 -9.79 5.66 -11.61
C CYS A 66 -9.64 4.40 -10.75
N GLU A 67 -10.75 3.78 -10.35
CA GLU A 67 -10.73 2.54 -9.58
C GLU A 67 -10.13 1.39 -10.39
N ALA A 68 -10.53 1.22 -11.65
CA ALA A 68 -9.98 0.20 -12.54
C ALA A 68 -8.47 0.36 -12.74
N PHE A 69 -7.98 1.59 -12.88
CA PHE A 69 -6.55 1.88 -12.97
C PHE A 69 -5.81 1.44 -11.70
N VAL A 70 -6.29 1.83 -10.52
CA VAL A 70 -5.66 1.47 -9.24
C VAL A 70 -5.70 -0.05 -9.05
N ARG A 71 -6.84 -0.71 -9.33
CA ARG A 71 -6.97 -2.17 -9.27
C ARG A 71 -6.02 -2.89 -10.21
N HIS A 72 -5.83 -2.38 -11.43
CA HIS A 72 -4.86 -2.94 -12.37
C HIS A 72 -3.44 -2.92 -11.79
N ARG A 73 -3.07 -1.81 -11.14
CA ARG A 73 -1.77 -1.66 -10.45
C ARG A 73 -1.61 -2.63 -9.29
N LEU A 74 -2.66 -2.78 -8.48
CA LEU A 74 -2.71 -3.73 -7.36
C LEU A 74 -2.66 -5.19 -7.83
N GLY A 75 -2.90 -5.47 -9.10
CA GLY A 75 -2.69 -6.79 -9.72
C GLY A 75 -1.23 -7.27 -9.68
N ALA A 76 -0.26 -6.42 -9.35
CA ALA A 76 1.11 -6.84 -9.06
C ALA A 76 1.21 -7.66 -7.75
N ILE A 77 0.25 -7.50 -6.84
CA ILE A 77 0.21 -8.25 -5.58
C ILE A 77 -0.34 -9.66 -5.85
N PRO A 78 0.41 -10.72 -5.49
CA PRO A 78 -0.02 -12.10 -5.74
C PRO A 78 -1.34 -12.44 -5.06
N PRO A 79 -2.26 -13.17 -5.71
CA PRO A 79 -3.58 -13.50 -5.17
C PRO A 79 -3.51 -14.66 -4.16
N VAL A 80 -2.72 -14.49 -3.11
CA VAL A 80 -2.50 -15.50 -2.06
C VAL A 80 -2.89 -14.88 -0.72
N PRO A 81 -3.57 -15.61 0.19
CA PRO A 81 -4.11 -15.03 1.42
C PRO A 81 -3.10 -14.32 2.33
N CYS A 82 -1.81 -14.70 2.27
CA CYS A 82 -0.77 -14.04 3.06
C CYS A 82 -0.39 -12.63 2.57
N PHE A 83 -0.77 -12.28 1.34
CA PHE A 83 -0.68 -10.94 0.77
C PHE A 83 -2.04 -10.23 0.90
N HIS A 84 -3.10 -10.86 0.40
CA HIS A 84 -4.46 -10.35 0.55
C HIS A 84 -5.55 -11.42 0.45
N VAL A 85 -6.56 -11.30 1.31
CA VAL A 85 -7.68 -12.23 1.42
C VAL A 85 -8.73 -11.96 0.34
N HIS A 86 -8.94 -12.91 -0.56
CA HIS A 86 -10.01 -12.86 -1.56
C HIS A 86 -11.19 -13.74 -1.14
N GLU A 87 -12.12 -13.21 -0.36
CA GLU A 87 -13.39 -13.88 -0.10
C GLU A 87 -14.52 -13.16 -0.86
N GLY A 88 -15.03 -13.80 -1.91
CA GLY A 88 -16.26 -13.41 -2.62
C GLY A 88 -16.12 -12.31 -3.68
N ALA A 89 -15.53 -11.16 -3.36
CA ALA A 89 -15.33 -10.04 -4.29
C ALA A 89 -14.02 -9.29 -4.02
N CYS A 90 -13.62 -8.38 -4.92
CA CYS A 90 -12.35 -7.65 -4.90
C CYS A 90 -11.94 -7.23 -3.47
N SER A 91 -10.85 -7.83 -2.97
CA SER A 91 -10.28 -7.67 -1.61
C SER A 91 -9.93 -6.24 -1.23
N TRP A 92 -9.97 -5.30 -2.18
CA TRP A 92 -9.42 -3.96 -2.04
C TRP A 92 -10.53 -2.97 -1.71
N ASP A 93 -10.46 -2.35 -0.54
CA ASP A 93 -11.23 -1.14 -0.19
C ASP A 93 -10.43 0.07 -0.69
N ILE A 94 -10.85 0.62 -1.83
CA ILE A 94 -10.22 1.79 -2.45
C ILE A 94 -11.17 2.97 -2.29
N ARG A 95 -10.69 4.04 -1.65
CA ARG A 95 -11.44 5.27 -1.44
C ARG A 95 -10.71 6.44 -2.06
N PHE A 96 -11.47 7.23 -2.82
CA PHE A 96 -11.02 8.45 -3.46
C PHE A 96 -11.71 9.63 -2.79
N GLU A 97 -10.94 10.63 -2.38
CA GLU A 97 -11.44 11.87 -1.81
C GLU A 97 -10.86 13.05 -2.59
N GLY A 98 -11.72 14.01 -2.92
CA GLY A 98 -11.37 15.19 -3.70
C GLY A 98 -11.38 14.96 -5.20
N ASP A 99 -11.05 16.02 -5.93
CA ASP A 99 -11.01 16.13 -7.38
C ASP A 99 -10.14 17.34 -7.79
N GLU A 100 -10.19 17.74 -9.05
CA GLU A 100 -9.45 18.90 -9.57
C GLU A 100 -9.75 20.24 -8.87
N ARG A 101 -10.94 20.36 -8.24
CA ARG A 101 -11.41 21.57 -7.55
C ARG A 101 -11.04 21.57 -6.08
N SER A 102 -10.61 20.43 -5.56
CA SER A 102 -10.23 20.25 -4.17
C SER A 102 -8.80 20.73 -3.96
N ASP A 103 -8.47 21.26 -2.79
CA ASP A 103 -7.09 21.67 -2.49
C ASP A 103 -6.13 20.47 -2.42
N VAL A 104 -6.64 19.35 -1.93
CA VAL A 104 -5.92 18.11 -1.71
C VAL A 104 -6.78 16.97 -2.23
N VAL A 105 -6.14 16.04 -2.92
CA VAL A 105 -6.69 14.74 -3.28
C VAL A 105 -6.08 13.67 -2.40
N ARG A 106 -6.90 12.70 -1.99
CA ARG A 106 -6.47 11.57 -1.18
C ARG A 106 -6.95 10.27 -1.79
N VAL A 107 -6.06 9.29 -1.83
CA VAL A 107 -6.42 7.92 -2.15
C VAL A 107 -6.02 7.03 -0.99
N THR A 108 -6.98 6.27 -0.47
CA THR A 108 -6.77 5.29 0.59
C THR A 108 -7.05 3.90 0.04
N ILE A 109 -6.12 2.98 0.28
CA ILE A 109 -6.23 1.58 -0.12
C ILE A 109 -6.07 0.73 1.13
N ALA A 110 -7.00 -0.20 1.35
CA ALA A 110 -6.95 -1.15 2.44
C ALA A 110 -7.29 -2.57 2.00
N ASN A 111 -6.71 -3.53 2.71
CA ASN A 111 -6.97 -4.96 2.59
C ASN A 111 -6.62 -5.69 3.90
N GLU A 112 -6.95 -6.98 3.91
CA GLU A 112 -6.58 -7.90 4.99
C GLU A 112 -5.62 -8.95 4.48
N ALA A 113 -4.61 -9.30 5.27
CA ALA A 113 -3.63 -10.35 4.99
C ALA A 113 -3.64 -11.41 6.09
N ARG A 114 -3.75 -12.69 5.72
CA ARG A 114 -3.71 -13.80 6.67
C ARG A 114 -2.28 -14.01 7.18
N PRO A 115 -2.03 -13.98 8.50
CA PRO A 115 -0.70 -14.21 9.04
C PRO A 115 -0.21 -15.64 8.74
N LEU A 116 1.11 -15.78 8.56
CA LEU A 116 1.75 -17.09 8.43
C LEU A 116 1.60 -17.89 9.74
N PRO A 117 1.51 -19.24 9.70
CA PRO A 117 1.14 -20.06 10.87
C PRO A 117 1.96 -19.82 12.14
N LEU A 118 3.28 -19.56 12.02
CA LEU A 118 4.16 -19.30 13.18
C LEU A 118 3.86 -17.94 13.84
N LEU A 119 3.41 -16.97 13.04
CA LEU A 119 3.13 -15.59 13.44
C LEU A 119 1.65 -15.37 13.76
N ASP A 120 0.76 -16.22 13.27
CA ASP A 120 -0.67 -16.24 13.57
C ASP A 120 -0.91 -16.46 15.08
N ALA A 121 -0.28 -17.50 15.64
CA ALA A 121 -0.36 -17.79 17.07
C ALA A 121 0.17 -16.64 17.95
N GLY A 122 1.23 -15.95 17.51
CA GLY A 122 1.77 -14.79 18.22
C GLY A 122 0.92 -13.53 18.04
N GLY A 123 0.40 -13.27 16.84
CA GLY A 123 -0.37 -12.10 16.49
C GLY A 123 -1.73 -12.04 17.19
N ALA A 124 -2.39 -13.19 17.33
CA ALA A 124 -3.62 -13.33 18.11
C ALA A 124 -3.40 -13.03 19.61
N LEU A 125 -2.28 -13.52 20.18
CA LEU A 125 -1.93 -13.25 21.57
C LEU A 125 -1.56 -11.79 21.84
N LEU A 126 -0.94 -11.13 20.85
CA LEU A 126 -0.50 -9.73 20.93
C LEU A 126 -1.60 -8.73 20.54
N GLY A 127 -2.77 -9.20 20.09
CA GLY A 127 -3.89 -8.35 19.67
C GLY A 127 -3.61 -7.54 18.40
N ILE A 128 -2.71 -8.03 17.53
CA ILE A 128 -2.30 -7.34 16.28
C ILE A 128 -3.28 -7.66 15.13
N VAL A 129 -3.94 -8.81 15.21
CA VAL A 129 -4.91 -9.27 14.21
C VAL A 129 -6.32 -8.75 14.51
N ASN A 130 -7.13 -8.58 13.47
CA ASN A 130 -8.53 -8.16 13.57
C ASN A 130 -9.44 -9.30 14.08
N GLY A 131 -10.76 -9.04 14.15
CA GLY A 131 -11.74 -10.03 14.59
C GLY A 131 -11.81 -11.31 13.74
N ASN A 132 -11.26 -11.28 12.53
CA ASN A 132 -11.16 -12.42 11.61
C ASN A 132 -9.82 -13.16 11.72
N GLY A 133 -8.89 -12.70 12.58
CA GLY A 133 -7.53 -13.23 12.68
C GLY A 133 -6.58 -12.75 11.58
N ASN A 134 -6.95 -11.72 10.81
CA ASN A 134 -6.12 -11.17 9.74
C ASN A 134 -5.40 -9.88 10.16
N LEU A 135 -4.31 -9.57 9.47
CA LEU A 135 -3.59 -8.31 9.60
C LEU A 135 -4.22 -7.26 8.67
N GLU A 136 -4.62 -6.12 9.23
CA GLU A 136 -5.11 -5.00 8.41
C GLU A 136 -3.93 -4.22 7.82
N VAL A 137 -3.90 -4.12 6.49
CA VAL A 137 -2.93 -3.31 5.77
C VAL A 137 -3.68 -2.14 5.15
N ARG A 138 -3.24 -0.94 5.50
CA ARG A 138 -3.81 0.32 5.03
C ARG A 138 -2.70 1.26 4.65
N VAL A 139 -2.91 1.94 3.53
CA VAL A 139 -2.07 3.03 3.06
C VAL A 139 -2.96 4.19 2.62
N THR A 140 -2.43 5.39 2.79
CA THR A 140 -3.06 6.62 2.32
C THR A 140 -1.98 7.46 1.65
N ALA A 141 -2.27 7.94 0.46
CA ALA A 141 -1.49 8.96 -0.24
C ALA A 141 -2.30 10.25 -0.32
N GLU A 142 -1.60 11.38 -0.25
CA GLU A 142 -2.17 12.72 -0.37
C GLU A 142 -1.30 13.56 -1.30
N GLU A 143 -1.94 14.26 -2.23
CA GLU A 143 -1.27 15.21 -3.11
C GLU A 143 -2.11 16.48 -3.27
N SER A 144 -1.44 17.60 -3.54
CA SER A 144 -2.09 18.86 -3.87
C SER A 144 -2.69 18.77 -5.28
N ALA A 145 -3.99 19.03 -5.45
CA ALA A 145 -4.61 18.92 -6.77
C ALA A 145 -4.14 20.04 -7.71
N GLN A 146 -3.87 21.23 -7.14
CA GLN A 146 -3.36 22.40 -7.84
C GLN A 146 -1.99 22.83 -7.29
N PRO A 147 -1.12 23.40 -8.12
CA PRO A 147 0.15 23.93 -7.66
C PRO A 147 -0.07 25.16 -6.75
N SER A 148 0.87 25.41 -5.84
CA SER A 148 0.76 26.51 -4.85
C SER A 148 0.57 27.89 -5.48
N TRP A 149 1.23 28.15 -6.61
CA TRP A 149 1.12 29.45 -7.31
C TRP A 149 -0.29 29.70 -7.84
N ALA A 150 -0.97 28.66 -8.35
CA ALA A 150 -2.34 28.79 -8.84
C ALA A 150 -3.30 29.08 -7.68
N ARG A 151 -3.14 28.39 -6.55
CA ARG A 151 -3.94 28.62 -5.34
C ARG A 151 -3.73 30.00 -4.72
N SER A 152 -2.53 30.57 -4.84
CA SER A 152 -2.21 31.89 -4.28
C SER A 152 -2.78 33.07 -5.06
N SER A 153 -3.37 32.82 -6.23
CA SER A 153 -3.96 33.88 -7.07
C SER A 153 -5.47 33.77 -7.08
N ASP A 154 -6.17 34.89 -6.84
CA ASP A 154 -7.64 34.94 -6.79
C ASP A 154 -8.31 34.44 -8.08
N ALA A 155 -7.61 34.56 -9.22
CA ALA A 155 -8.08 34.07 -10.51
C ALA A 155 -7.59 32.64 -10.82
N GLY A 156 -6.62 32.08 -10.10
CA GLY A 156 -5.88 30.88 -10.49
C GLY A 156 -6.68 29.60 -10.62
N GLY A 157 -7.79 29.50 -9.87
CA GLY A 157 -8.71 28.37 -9.91
C GLY A 157 -9.91 28.55 -10.84
N ASP A 158 -10.01 29.69 -11.56
CA ASP A 158 -11.15 29.98 -12.44
C ASP A 158 -10.72 30.22 -13.91
N PRO A 159 -10.47 29.14 -14.67
CA PRO A 159 -10.16 29.25 -16.09
C PRO A 159 -11.29 29.92 -16.91
N ALA A 160 -12.55 29.81 -16.48
CA ALA A 160 -13.67 30.43 -17.19
C ALA A 160 -13.66 31.95 -16.99
N GLY A 161 -13.35 32.41 -15.78
CA GLY A 161 -13.11 33.82 -15.46
C GLY A 161 -11.95 34.43 -16.26
N TRP A 162 -10.92 33.64 -16.57
CA TRP A 162 -9.81 34.10 -17.43
C TRP A 162 -10.28 34.41 -18.84
N ILE A 163 -11.11 33.55 -19.43
CA ILE A 163 -11.60 33.72 -20.81
C ILE A 163 -12.46 34.99 -20.92
N GLY A 164 -13.26 35.29 -19.89
CA GLY A 164 -14.09 36.51 -19.84
C GLY A 164 -13.31 37.81 -19.68
N ALA A 165 -12.18 37.79 -18.96
CA ALA A 165 -11.39 38.99 -18.67
C ALA A 165 -10.68 39.61 -19.89
N TRP A 166 -10.43 38.83 -20.95
CA TRP A 166 -9.84 39.34 -22.20
C TRP A 166 -10.89 39.83 -23.21
N ALA A 167 -12.17 39.55 -22.98
CA ALA A 167 -13.27 39.92 -23.89
C ALA A 167 -13.96 41.23 -23.51
N SER A 168 -13.55 41.86 -22.40
CA SER A 168 -13.98 43.18 -21.91
C SER A 168 -12.91 44.24 -22.10
#